data_AF-A0A4U6T8I5-F1
#
_entry.id   AF-A0A4U6T8I5-F1
#
_cell.length_a   1.000
_cell.length_b   1.000
_cell.length_c   1.000
_cell.angle_alpha   90.00
_cell.angle_beta   90.00
_cell.angle_gamma   90.00
#
_symmetry.space_group_name_H-M   'P 1'
#
loop_
_entity.id
_entity.type
_entity.pdbx_description
1 polymer ?
#
loop_
_entity_poly.entity_id
_entity_poly.type
_entity_poly.pdbx_seq_one_letter_code
_entity_poly.pdbx_strand_id
1 'polypeptide(L)'
;MAAAMRSGSLLRVGFRQVSSLLFQVPPCPAPSLAVGRAGLVRIRCSAAAAGDDGGKKVSARLALTQQVLRDAEERAASAGSDPAPKITLEHVTVNFARSGGPGGQNVNKVNTKVDMRFNVKEAHWLGERIKERILQAEKNRINKDGELVISSTKTRTQKGNIEDALQKIQAIIDAASYVPPPPTEEQKKKIEKIAAVAERKRLQNKKVLSQKKEFRRNRTSWD
;
A
#
# COMPACT_ATOMS: atom_id res chain seq x y z
N MET A 1 70.21 -0.03 58.83
CA MET A 1 70.68 0.05 57.43
C MET A 1 70.11 -1.13 56.67
N ALA A 2 69.30 -0.86 55.63
CA ALA A 2 68.96 -1.73 54.48
C ALA A 2 68.38 -3.13 54.76
N ALA A 3 67.44 -3.69 54.01
CA ALA A 3 66.61 -3.25 52.90
C ALA A 3 65.46 -4.27 52.81
N ALA A 4 64.25 -3.76 52.57
CA ALA A 4 63.08 -4.55 52.25
C ALA A 4 63.20 -5.17 50.85
N MET A 5 62.87 -6.47 50.68
CA MET A 5 62.56 -7.04 49.37
C MET A 5 61.70 -8.31 49.44
N ARG A 6 60.52 -8.22 48.78
CA ARG A 6 59.87 -9.22 47.90
C ARG A 6 59.22 -10.44 48.60
N SER A 7 58.02 -10.90 48.24
CA SER A 7 57.30 -10.86 46.96
C SER A 7 55.82 -11.14 47.17
N GLY A 8 54.97 -10.31 46.57
CA GLY A 8 53.52 -10.46 46.55
C GLY A 8 53.05 -11.65 45.71
N SER A 9 52.05 -12.36 46.26
CA SER A 9 51.28 -13.42 45.62
C SER A 9 50.43 -12.86 44.48
N LEU A 10 50.77 -13.23 43.24
CA LEU A 10 49.97 -12.95 42.05
C LEU A 10 48.86 -14.00 41.93
N LEU A 11 47.65 -13.62 42.34
CA LEU A 11 46.41 -14.33 42.04
C LEU A 11 46.19 -14.31 40.52
N ARG A 12 46.30 -15.49 39.89
CA ARG A 12 45.86 -15.73 38.51
C ARG A 12 44.34 -15.67 38.44
N VAL A 13 43.80 -14.52 38.06
CA VAL A 13 42.38 -14.37 37.72
C VAL A 13 42.19 -14.91 36.30
N GLY A 14 41.46 -16.02 36.19
CA GLY A 14 41.13 -16.66 34.92
C GLY A 14 40.30 -15.73 34.03
N PHE A 15 40.91 -15.24 32.95
CA PHE A 15 40.22 -14.55 31.86
C PHE A 15 39.39 -15.58 31.09
N ARG A 16 38.11 -15.75 31.48
CA ARG A 16 37.11 -16.43 30.66
C ARG A 16 36.89 -15.60 29.40
N GLN A 17 37.36 -16.14 28.29
CA GLN A 17 37.12 -15.65 26.94
C GLN A 17 35.61 -15.71 26.68
N VAL A 18 34.91 -14.60 26.89
CA VAL A 18 33.53 -14.43 26.42
C VAL A 18 33.61 -14.24 24.91
N SER A 19 33.33 -15.34 24.22
CA SER A 19 33.18 -15.41 22.78
C SER A 19 32.18 -14.34 22.35
N SER A 20 32.65 -13.41 21.53
CA SER A 20 31.85 -12.40 20.86
C SER A 20 30.83 -13.10 19.95
N LEU A 21 29.64 -13.35 20.49
CA LEU A 21 28.46 -13.64 19.71
C LEU A 21 28.12 -12.39 18.91
N LEU A 22 28.75 -12.28 17.74
CA LEU A 22 28.26 -11.51 16.62
C LEU A 22 26.81 -11.93 16.39
N PHE A 23 25.89 -11.11 16.88
CA PHE A 23 24.48 -11.15 16.54
C PHE A 23 24.38 -10.92 15.03
N GLN A 24 24.44 -12.00 14.26
CA GLN A 24 24.00 -12.01 12.88
C GLN A 24 22.51 -11.71 12.88
N VAL A 25 22.18 -10.45 12.57
CA VAL A 25 20.83 -10.04 12.25
C VAL A 25 20.41 -10.83 11.00
N PRO A 26 19.34 -11.65 11.05
CA PRO A 26 18.86 -12.31 9.85
C PRO A 26 18.43 -11.24 8.83
N PRO A 27 18.71 -11.42 7.53
CA PRO A 27 18.26 -10.48 6.52
C PRO A 27 16.73 -10.43 6.53
N CYS A 28 16.17 -9.26 6.83
CA CYS A 28 14.76 -8.99 6.66
C CYS A 28 14.33 -9.39 5.24
N PRO A 29 13.28 -10.20 5.07
CA PRO A 29 12.72 -10.40 3.75
C PRO A 29 12.20 -9.04 3.28
N ALA A 30 12.78 -8.54 2.18
CA ALA A 30 12.30 -7.35 1.51
C ALA A 30 10.79 -7.49 1.27
N PRO A 31 9.97 -6.45 1.52
CA PRO A 31 8.59 -6.49 1.08
C PRO A 31 8.62 -6.65 -0.43
N SER A 32 8.25 -7.83 -0.91
CA SER A 32 7.91 -8.03 -2.31
C SER A 32 6.72 -7.12 -2.57
N LEU A 33 7.00 -5.91 -3.07
CA LEU A 33 6.06 -5.04 -3.72
C LEU A 33 5.58 -5.81 -4.95
N ALA A 34 4.64 -6.73 -4.73
CA ALA A 34 3.69 -7.12 -5.73
C ALA A 34 2.87 -5.85 -5.99
N VAL A 35 3.41 -5.00 -6.87
CA VAL A 35 2.65 -3.98 -7.58
C VAL A 35 1.55 -4.77 -8.27
N GLY A 36 0.41 -4.86 -7.59
CA GLY A 36 -0.82 -5.30 -8.21
C GLY A 36 -0.94 -4.45 -9.46
N ARG A 37 -1.04 -5.10 -10.61
CA ARG A 37 -1.52 -4.49 -11.84
C ARG A 37 -2.88 -3.89 -11.51
N ALA A 38 -2.88 -2.67 -10.97
CA ALA A 38 -4.01 -1.76 -11.09
C ALA A 38 -4.34 -1.80 -12.56
N GLY A 39 -5.61 -2.08 -12.87
CA GLY A 39 -6.08 -2.24 -14.23
C GLY A 39 -5.42 -1.18 -15.09
N LEU A 40 -4.62 -1.63 -16.05
CA LEU A 40 -4.22 -0.80 -17.16
C LEU A 40 -5.53 -0.38 -17.81
N VAL A 41 -6.11 0.73 -17.35
CA VAL A 41 -6.91 1.58 -18.21
C VAL A 41 -6.02 1.70 -19.43
N ARG A 42 -6.45 1.12 -20.56
CA ARG A 42 -5.79 1.37 -21.83
C ARG A 42 -5.87 2.88 -22.00
N ILE A 43 -4.80 3.57 -21.62
CA ILE A 43 -4.60 4.98 -21.91
C ILE A 43 -4.51 4.98 -23.43
N ARG A 44 -5.65 5.18 -24.09
CA ARG A 44 -5.67 5.55 -25.50
C ARG A 44 -4.87 6.84 -25.53
N CYS A 45 -3.65 6.77 -26.02
CA CYS A 45 -2.97 7.94 -26.53
C CYS A 45 -3.85 8.44 -27.68
N SER A 46 -4.83 9.29 -27.39
CA SER A 46 -5.38 10.18 -28.39
C SER A 46 -4.22 11.08 -28.77
N ALA A 47 -3.60 10.77 -29.91
CA ALA A 47 -2.83 11.76 -30.65
C ALA A 47 -3.84 12.85 -31.00
N ALA A 48 -3.95 13.86 -30.13
CA ALA A 48 -4.75 15.04 -30.39
C ALA A 48 -4.28 15.62 -31.72
N ALA A 49 -5.24 15.87 -32.60
CA ALA A 49 -5.05 16.49 -33.89
C ALA A 49 -4.14 17.71 -33.76
N ALA A 50 -3.13 17.77 -34.62
CA ALA A 50 -2.19 18.87 -34.68
C ALA A 50 -2.92 20.14 -35.19
N GLY A 51 -3.47 20.91 -34.26
CA GLY A 51 -3.73 22.34 -34.45
C GLY A 51 -2.44 23.09 -34.14
N ASP A 52 -1.94 23.86 -35.12
CA ASP A 52 -0.79 24.75 -34.99
C ASP A 52 -1.21 26.03 -34.26
N ASP A 53 -1.42 25.92 -32.95
CA ASP A 53 -1.47 27.08 -32.06
C ASP A 53 -0.07 27.25 -31.44
N GLY A 54 0.50 28.46 -31.55
CA GLY A 54 1.83 28.86 -31.06
C GLY A 54 2.03 28.79 -29.55
N GLY A 55 1.36 27.87 -28.86
CA GLY A 55 1.54 27.56 -27.45
C GLY A 55 2.81 26.76 -27.20
N LYS A 56 3.52 27.10 -26.10
CA LYS A 56 4.68 26.34 -25.63
C LYS A 56 4.30 24.86 -25.44
N LYS A 57 4.75 23.99 -26.35
CA LYS A 57 4.49 22.55 -26.29
C LYS A 57 5.03 21.98 -24.98
N VAL A 58 4.13 21.62 -24.07
CA VAL A 58 4.48 21.01 -22.78
C VAL A 58 5.02 19.61 -23.03
N SER A 59 6.06 19.20 -22.30
CA SER A 59 6.60 17.84 -22.47
C SER A 59 5.55 16.80 -22.07
N ALA A 60 5.54 15.65 -22.74
CA ALA A 60 4.57 14.58 -22.47
C ALA A 60 4.52 14.16 -20.99
N ARG A 61 5.64 14.25 -20.27
CA ARG A 61 5.69 13.96 -18.83
C ARG A 61 4.99 15.01 -17.97
N LEU A 62 5.16 16.29 -18.30
CA LEU A 62 4.48 17.37 -17.59
C LEU A 62 2.97 17.34 -17.87
N ALA A 63 2.59 17.04 -19.12
CA ALA A 63 1.20 16.84 -19.48
C ALA A 63 0.56 15.68 -18.71
N LEU A 64 1.27 14.56 -18.54
CA LEU A 64 0.79 13.43 -17.73
C LEU A 64 0.56 13.83 -16.26
N THR A 65 1.46 14.61 -15.66
CA THR A 65 1.27 15.11 -14.30
C THR A 65 0.03 15.99 -14.18
N GLN A 66 -0.20 16.88 -15.14
CA GLN A 66 -1.39 17.74 -15.16
C GLN A 66 -2.67 16.92 -15.34
N GLN A 67 -2.65 15.89 -16.17
CA GLN A 67 -3.78 14.94 -16.30
C GLN A 67 -4.08 14.26 -14.97
N VAL A 68 -3.07 13.73 -14.27
CA VAL A 68 -3.26 13.08 -12.96
C VAL A 68 -3.89 14.01 -11.92
N LEU A 69 -3.53 15.30 -11.94
CA LEU A 69 -4.14 16.30 -11.05
C LEU A 69 -5.60 16.56 -11.40
N ARG A 70 -5.92 16.73 -12.69
CA ARG A 70 -7.30 16.89 -13.18
C ARG A 70 -8.16 15.68 -12.84
N ASP A 71 -7.66 14.47 -13.12
CA ASP A 71 -8.37 13.24 -12.76
C ASP A 71 -8.61 13.13 -11.25
N ALA A 72 -7.70 13.67 -10.42
CA ALA A 72 -7.88 13.69 -8.97
C ALA A 72 -9.00 14.67 -8.55
N GLU A 73 -9.07 15.84 -9.18
CA GLU A 73 -10.15 16.81 -8.99
C GLU A 73 -11.50 16.23 -9.43
N GLU A 74 -11.56 15.60 -10.61
CA GLU A 74 -12.76 14.95 -11.13
C GLU A 74 -13.22 13.79 -10.22
N ARG A 75 -12.27 13.00 -9.70
CA ARG A 75 -12.58 11.93 -8.72
C ARG A 75 -13.11 12.45 -7.40
N ALA A 76 -12.68 13.64 -6.97
CA ALA A 76 -13.18 14.31 -5.78
C ALA A 76 -14.55 14.95 -6.03
N ALA A 77 -14.75 15.59 -7.18
CA ALA A 77 -16.02 16.21 -7.57
C ALA A 77 -17.14 15.17 -7.80
N SER A 78 -16.80 13.99 -8.30
CA SER A 78 -17.74 12.86 -8.47
C SER A 78 -18.05 12.10 -7.18
N ALA A 79 -17.39 12.42 -6.06
CA ALA A 79 -17.77 11.87 -4.78
C ALA A 79 -19.03 12.59 -4.31
N GLY A 80 -20.19 11.93 -4.44
CA GLY A 80 -21.42 12.40 -3.81
C GLY A 80 -21.19 12.61 -2.31
N SER A 81 -21.78 13.68 -1.75
CA SER A 81 -21.72 14.01 -0.32
C SER A 81 -22.60 13.09 0.54
N ASP A 82 -22.86 11.87 0.07
CA ASP A 82 -23.78 10.95 0.71
C ASP A 82 -23.05 10.22 1.85
N PRO A 83 -23.69 10.08 3.03
CA PRO A 83 -23.11 9.36 4.14
C PRO A 83 -22.85 7.90 3.75
N ALA A 84 -21.73 7.35 4.22
CA ALA A 84 -21.38 5.96 3.96
C ALA A 84 -22.55 5.04 4.37
N PRO A 85 -23.03 4.17 3.48
CA PRO A 85 -24.17 3.34 3.78
C PRO A 85 -23.84 2.36 4.90
N LYS A 86 -24.76 2.24 5.86
CA LYS A 86 -24.60 1.39 7.03
C LYS A 86 -25.06 -0.03 6.73
N ILE A 87 -24.23 -1.01 7.05
CA ILE A 87 -24.60 -2.41 6.90
C ILE A 87 -25.40 -2.91 8.12
N THR A 88 -26.48 -3.65 7.85
CA THR A 88 -27.28 -4.36 8.86
C THR A 88 -27.25 -5.87 8.63
N LEU A 89 -27.75 -6.64 9.59
CA LEU A 89 -27.79 -8.10 9.53
C LEU A 89 -28.60 -8.66 8.35
N GLU A 90 -29.55 -7.91 7.82
CA GLU A 90 -30.41 -8.33 6.70
C GLU A 90 -29.65 -8.47 5.38
N HIS A 91 -28.51 -7.78 5.27
CA HIS A 91 -27.71 -7.75 4.05
C HIS A 91 -26.64 -8.84 4.00
N VAL A 92 -26.50 -9.65 5.06
CA VAL A 92 -25.40 -10.62 5.20
C VAL A 92 -25.94 -12.00 5.56
N THR A 93 -25.31 -13.03 5.00
CA THR A 93 -25.55 -14.41 5.41
C THR A 93 -24.60 -14.75 6.54
N VAL A 94 -25.14 -15.13 7.69
CA VAL A 94 -24.38 -15.49 8.89
C VAL A 94 -24.35 -17.01 9.03
N ASN A 95 -23.16 -17.59 9.08
CA ASN A 95 -22.95 -19.00 9.41
C ASN A 95 -22.14 -19.13 10.70
N PHE A 96 -22.46 -20.14 11.50
CA PHE A 96 -21.75 -20.41 12.75
C PHE A 96 -20.89 -21.67 12.60
N ALA A 97 -19.67 -21.56 13.09
CA ALA A 97 -18.71 -22.66 13.09
C ALA A 97 -18.08 -22.82 14.48
N ARG A 98 -17.34 -23.91 14.66
CA ARG A 98 -16.48 -24.08 15.82
C ARG A 98 -15.24 -23.20 15.67
N SER A 99 -14.81 -22.56 16.75
CA SER A 99 -13.56 -21.80 16.75
C SER A 99 -12.38 -22.77 16.73
N GLY A 100 -11.33 -22.42 15.98
CA GLY A 100 -10.07 -23.16 16.00
C GLY A 100 -9.20 -22.67 17.16
N GLY A 101 -8.73 -23.57 18.01
CA GLY A 101 -7.86 -23.24 19.13
C GLY A 101 -7.43 -24.46 19.94
N PRO A 102 -6.37 -24.36 20.76
CA PRO A 102 -5.92 -25.45 21.62
C PRO A 102 -7.07 -25.89 22.52
N GLY A 103 -7.39 -27.18 22.47
CA GLY A 103 -8.63 -27.76 22.98
C GLY A 103 -8.98 -27.36 24.41
N GLY A 104 -10.27 -27.08 24.62
CA GLY A 104 -10.85 -26.77 25.92
C GLY A 104 -12.36 -27.00 25.91
N GLN A 105 -13.00 -26.96 27.08
CA GLN A 105 -14.44 -27.26 27.22
C GLN A 105 -15.32 -26.42 26.29
N ASN A 106 -15.00 -25.13 26.10
CA ASN A 106 -15.80 -24.22 25.29
C ASN A 106 -15.59 -24.40 23.78
N VAL A 107 -14.38 -24.78 23.36
CA VAL A 107 -13.99 -24.91 21.93
C VAL A 107 -14.71 -26.09 21.27
N ASN A 108 -14.83 -27.21 21.98
CA ASN A 108 -15.44 -28.43 21.44
C ASN A 108 -16.96 -28.45 21.54
N LYS A 109 -17.56 -27.62 22.40
CA LYS A 109 -19.01 -27.65 22.68
C LYS A 109 -19.80 -26.51 22.03
N VAL A 110 -19.22 -25.31 21.89
CA VAL A 110 -19.97 -24.11 21.48
C VAL A 110 -19.50 -23.57 20.14
N ASN A 111 -20.43 -23.46 19.18
CA ASN A 111 -20.19 -22.85 17.86
C ASN A 111 -20.10 -21.32 18.01
N THR A 112 -18.95 -20.83 18.47
CA THR A 112 -18.73 -19.40 18.74
C THR A 112 -18.18 -18.63 17.53
N LYS A 113 -17.52 -19.31 16.59
CA LYS A 113 -16.97 -18.68 15.39
C LYS A 113 -18.11 -18.24 14.47
N VAL A 114 -18.00 -17.03 13.95
CA VAL A 114 -18.95 -16.45 13.01
C VAL A 114 -18.27 -16.29 11.65
N ASP A 115 -18.85 -16.87 10.62
CA ASP A 115 -18.47 -16.68 9.22
C ASP A 115 -19.59 -15.90 8.52
N MET A 116 -19.32 -14.64 8.16
CA MET A 116 -20.23 -13.78 7.42
C MET A 116 -19.89 -13.77 5.93
N ARG A 117 -20.92 -13.90 5.09
CA ARG A 117 -20.82 -13.76 3.64
C ARG A 117 -21.66 -12.56 3.20
N PHE A 118 -21.07 -11.70 2.40
CA PHE A 118 -21.71 -10.51 1.84
C PHE A 118 -21.57 -10.49 0.32
N ASN A 119 -22.68 -10.50 -0.41
CA ASN A 119 -22.66 -10.41 -1.87
C ASN A 119 -22.52 -8.94 -2.31
N VAL A 120 -21.31 -8.57 -2.75
CA VAL A 120 -21.00 -7.17 -3.12
C VAL A 120 -21.66 -6.77 -4.44
N LYS A 121 -21.85 -7.72 -5.37
CA LYS A 121 -22.39 -7.43 -6.70
C LYS A 121 -23.89 -7.13 -6.65
N GLU A 122 -24.63 -7.95 -5.91
CA GLU A 122 -26.08 -7.86 -5.77
C GLU A 122 -26.56 -6.73 -4.85
N ALA A 123 -25.66 -6.10 -4.07
CA ALA A 123 -26.03 -5.04 -3.14
C ALA A 123 -26.52 -3.76 -3.85
N HIS A 124 -27.83 -3.59 -4.04
CA HIS A 124 -28.42 -2.43 -4.74
C HIS A 124 -28.22 -1.09 -4.03
N TRP A 125 -28.08 -1.11 -2.70
CA TRP A 125 -27.87 0.07 -1.87
C TRP A 125 -26.44 0.62 -1.92
N LEU A 126 -25.51 -0.09 -2.57
CA LEU A 126 -24.12 0.29 -2.67
C LEU A 126 -23.83 0.88 -4.07
N GLY A 127 -23.22 2.07 -4.11
CA GLY A 127 -22.82 2.69 -5.37
C GLY A 127 -21.81 1.86 -6.15
N GLU A 128 -21.89 1.89 -7.49
CA GLU A 128 -21.02 1.11 -8.39
C GLU A 128 -19.53 1.33 -8.12
N ARG A 129 -19.14 2.59 -7.91
CA ARG A 129 -17.77 2.97 -7.53
C ARG A 129 -17.30 2.23 -6.27
N ILE A 130 -18.14 2.14 -5.24
CA ILE A 130 -17.78 1.50 -3.97
C ILE A 130 -17.68 -0.02 -4.19
N LYS A 131 -18.61 -0.62 -4.94
CA LYS A 131 -18.54 -2.04 -5.32
C LYS A 131 -17.21 -2.39 -5.99
N GLU A 132 -16.84 -1.64 -7.01
CA GLU A 132 -15.58 -1.86 -7.73
C GLU A 132 -14.36 -1.70 -6.83
N ARG A 133 -14.37 -0.70 -5.94
CA ARG A 133 -13.28 -0.49 -4.98
C ARG A 133 -13.14 -1.64 -3.99
N ILE A 134 -14.25 -2.16 -3.46
CA ILE A 134 -14.24 -3.33 -2.57
C ILE A 134 -13.70 -4.55 -3.34
N LEU A 135 -14.16 -4.78 -4.57
CA LEU A 135 -13.69 -5.89 -5.41
C LEU A 135 -12.18 -5.81 -5.69
N GLN A 136 -11.64 -4.60 -5.87
CA GLN A 136 -10.20 -4.38 -6.08
C GLN A 136 -9.38 -4.50 -4.78
N ALA A 137 -9.87 -3.94 -3.69
CA ALA A 137 -9.16 -3.90 -2.41
C ALA A 137 -9.11 -5.27 -1.73
N GLU A 138 -10.25 -5.97 -1.68
CA GLU A 138 -10.42 -7.23 -0.95
C GLU A 138 -10.41 -8.46 -1.86
N LYS A 139 -9.73 -8.36 -3.01
CA LYS A 139 -9.62 -9.44 -4.02
C LYS A 139 -9.22 -10.82 -3.45
N ASN A 140 -8.47 -10.83 -2.34
CA ASN A 140 -7.99 -12.06 -1.70
C ASN A 140 -9.07 -12.76 -0.87
N ARG A 141 -10.12 -12.04 -0.45
CA ARG A 141 -11.19 -12.52 0.43
C ARG A 141 -12.52 -12.71 -0.30
N ILE A 142 -12.52 -12.50 -1.62
CA ILE A 142 -13.69 -12.56 -2.48
C ILE A 142 -13.72 -13.88 -3.24
N ASN A 143 -14.88 -14.53 -3.26
CA ASN A 143 -15.15 -15.72 -4.06
C ASN A 143 -15.38 -15.38 -5.54
N LYS A 144 -15.39 -16.41 -6.41
CA LYS A 144 -15.66 -16.24 -7.85
C LYS A 144 -17.01 -15.55 -8.12
N ASP A 145 -17.98 -15.82 -7.26
CA ASP A 145 -19.33 -15.26 -7.37
C ASP A 145 -19.37 -13.76 -7.00
N GLY A 146 -18.33 -13.23 -6.34
CA GLY A 146 -18.28 -11.84 -5.88
C GLY A 146 -18.72 -11.64 -4.43
N GLU A 147 -18.74 -12.73 -3.65
CA GLU A 147 -19.05 -12.69 -2.24
C GLU A 147 -17.79 -12.44 -1.40
N LEU A 148 -17.86 -11.46 -0.51
CA LEU A 148 -16.85 -11.16 0.50
C LEU A 148 -17.08 -12.06 1.72
N VAL A 149 -16.05 -12.82 2.11
CA VAL A 149 -16.11 -13.71 3.27
C VAL A 149 -15.29 -13.13 4.44
N ILE A 150 -15.96 -12.94 5.59
CA ILE A 150 -15.35 -12.41 6.82
C ILE A 150 -15.64 -13.33 7.99
N SER A 151 -14.58 -13.80 8.65
CA SER A 151 -14.70 -14.59 9.87
C SER A 151 -14.31 -13.78 11.12
N SER A 152 -14.99 -14.02 12.24
CA SER A 152 -14.58 -13.52 13.56
C SER A 152 -14.63 -14.58 14.66
N THR A 153 -13.58 -14.59 15.49
CA THR A 153 -13.39 -15.47 16.65
C THR A 153 -12.84 -14.72 17.86
N LYS A 154 -13.10 -13.41 17.95
CA LYS A 154 -12.46 -12.51 18.94
C LYS A 154 -12.95 -12.75 20.36
N THR A 155 -14.23 -13.09 20.51
CA THR A 155 -14.91 -13.24 21.80
C THR A 155 -15.46 -14.64 21.98
N ARG A 156 -15.76 -15.00 23.24
CA ARG A 156 -16.38 -16.29 23.59
C ARG A 156 -17.89 -16.36 23.30
N THR A 157 -18.53 -15.25 22.92
CA THR A 157 -19.98 -15.17 22.68
C THR A 157 -20.25 -14.99 21.19
N GLN A 158 -21.35 -15.59 20.70
CA GLN A 158 -21.75 -15.44 19.29
C GLN A 158 -22.07 -13.97 18.97
N LYS A 159 -22.86 -13.31 19.82
CA LYS A 159 -23.25 -11.90 19.64
C LYS A 159 -22.05 -10.97 19.48
N GLY A 160 -21.02 -11.12 20.33
CA GLY A 160 -19.80 -10.30 20.23
C GLY A 160 -19.03 -10.54 18.92
N ASN A 161 -19.01 -11.79 18.43
CA ASN A 161 -18.37 -12.11 17.15
C ASN A 161 -19.19 -11.63 15.94
N ILE A 162 -20.52 -11.58 16.06
CA ILE A 162 -21.40 -10.98 15.04
C ILE A 162 -21.12 -9.49 14.92
N GLU A 163 -21.12 -8.76 16.04
CA GLU A 163 -20.85 -7.32 16.05
C GLU A 163 -19.45 -6.98 15.51
N ASP A 164 -18.43 -7.76 15.89
CA ASP A 164 -17.06 -7.58 15.37
C ASP A 164 -16.96 -7.87 13.86
N ALA A 165 -17.67 -8.89 13.35
CA ALA A 165 -17.70 -9.18 11.92
C ALA A 165 -18.42 -8.08 11.14
N LEU A 166 -19.54 -7.54 11.65
CA LEU A 166 -20.23 -6.39 11.05
C LEU A 166 -19.32 -5.15 11.03
N GLN A 167 -18.64 -4.85 12.14
CA GLN A 167 -17.70 -3.72 12.21
C GLN A 167 -16.58 -3.84 11.18
N LYS A 168 -16.05 -5.05 10.96
CA LYS A 168 -15.04 -5.29 9.92
C LYS A 168 -15.58 -5.02 8.52
N ILE A 169 -16.81 -5.44 8.22
CA ILE A 169 -17.43 -5.14 6.91
C ILE A 169 -17.66 -3.63 6.77
N GLN A 170 -18.18 -2.97 7.81
CA GLN A 170 -18.38 -1.53 7.80
C GLN A 170 -17.07 -0.78 7.57
N ALA A 171 -15.98 -1.16 8.23
CA ALA A 171 -14.68 -0.54 8.04
C ALA A 171 -14.15 -0.69 6.59
N ILE A 172 -14.45 -1.81 5.93
CA ILE A 172 -14.10 -2.00 4.51
C ILE A 172 -14.94 -1.08 3.61
N ILE A 173 -16.24 -0.96 3.90
CA ILE A 173 -17.13 -0.04 3.18
C ILE A 173 -16.69 1.41 3.39
N ASP A 174 -16.37 1.81 4.62
CA ASP A 174 -15.89 3.15 4.94
C ASP A 174 -14.59 3.47 4.22
N ALA A 175 -13.65 2.51 4.19
CA ALA A 175 -12.39 2.64 3.45
C ALA A 175 -12.60 2.73 1.94
N ALA A 176 -13.58 2.00 1.39
CA ALA A 176 -13.92 2.06 -0.04
C ALA A 176 -14.72 3.31 -0.42
N SER A 177 -15.51 3.84 0.52
CA SER A 177 -16.26 5.09 0.39
C SER A 177 -15.37 6.31 0.57
N TYR A 178 -14.22 6.16 1.22
CA TYR A 178 -13.28 7.26 1.41
C TYR A 178 -12.75 7.75 0.06
N VAL A 179 -13.06 9.00 -0.25
CA VAL A 179 -12.49 9.71 -1.39
C VAL A 179 -11.47 10.71 -0.89
N PRO A 180 -10.21 10.65 -1.37
CA PRO A 180 -9.23 11.65 -0.99
C PRO A 180 -9.72 13.04 -1.41
N PRO A 181 -9.61 14.05 -0.54
CA PRO A 181 -10.00 15.41 -0.87
C PRO A 181 -9.22 15.92 -2.09
N PRO A 182 -9.77 16.88 -2.85
CA PRO A 182 -9.06 17.45 -3.98
C PRO A 182 -7.73 18.07 -3.48
N PRO A 183 -6.64 17.94 -4.25
CA PRO A 183 -5.37 18.51 -3.85
C PRO A 183 -5.50 20.03 -3.69
N THR A 184 -4.93 20.58 -2.61
CA THR A 184 -4.94 22.03 -2.41
C THR A 184 -4.09 22.73 -3.46
N GLU A 185 -4.36 24.01 -3.71
CA GLU A 185 -3.58 24.82 -4.68
C GLU A 185 -2.07 24.80 -4.40
N GLU A 186 -1.68 24.77 -3.14
CA GLU A 186 -0.28 24.66 -2.72
C GLU A 186 0.32 23.30 -3.09
N GLN A 187 -0.43 22.22 -2.91
CA GLN A 187 -0.01 20.87 -3.28
C GLN A 187 0.15 20.73 -4.79
N LYS A 188 -0.79 21.29 -5.58
CA LYS A 188 -0.69 21.33 -7.05
C LYS A 188 0.60 22.03 -7.49
N LYS A 189 0.84 23.25 -6.99
CA LYS A 189 2.06 24.02 -7.28
C LYS A 189 3.33 23.26 -6.89
N LYS A 190 3.32 22.54 -5.77
CA LYS A 190 4.46 21.72 -5.34
C LYS A 190 4.71 20.56 -6.29
N ILE A 191 3.67 19.84 -6.70
CA ILE A 191 3.74 18.71 -7.63
C ILE A 191 4.27 19.17 -8.99
N GLU A 192 3.77 20.29 -9.52
CA GLU A 192 4.22 20.87 -10.78
C GLU A 192 5.70 21.28 -10.73
N LYS A 193 6.13 21.93 -9.64
CA LYS A 193 7.54 22.29 -9.43
C LYS A 193 8.44 21.06 -9.42
N ILE A 194 8.05 20.00 -8.71
CA ILE A 194 8.80 18.74 -8.66
C ILE A 194 8.90 18.12 -10.05
N ALA A 195 7.80 18.08 -10.80
CA ALA A 195 7.78 17.53 -12.15
C ALA A 195 8.68 18.33 -13.13
N ALA A 196 8.65 19.67 -13.04
CA ALA A 196 9.51 20.53 -13.84
C ALA A 196 11.00 20.35 -13.54
N VAL A 197 11.35 20.24 -12.25
CA VAL A 197 12.73 19.96 -11.81
C VAL A 197 13.20 18.59 -12.28
N ALA A 198 12.36 17.56 -12.16
CA ALA A 198 12.67 16.21 -12.61
C ALA A 198 12.95 16.15 -14.13
N GLU A 199 12.12 16.84 -14.92
CA GLU A 199 12.30 16.89 -16.38
C GLU A 199 13.58 17.66 -16.76
N ARG A 200 13.87 18.79 -16.08
CA ARG A 200 15.13 19.52 -16.27
C ARG A 200 16.34 18.64 -15.97
N LYS A 201 16.35 17.94 -14.84
CA LYS A 201 17.43 17.01 -14.46
C LYS A 201 17.61 15.89 -15.48
N ARG A 202 16.51 15.33 -16.00
CA ARG A 202 16.55 14.30 -17.04
C ARG A 202 17.21 14.80 -18.33
N LEU A 203 16.82 15.99 -18.81
CA LEU A 203 17.41 16.59 -20.01
C LEU A 203 18.89 16.89 -19.81
N GLN A 204 19.28 17.40 -18.64
CA GLN A 204 20.68 17.61 -18.27
C GLN A 204 21.46 16.29 -18.29
N ASN A 205 20.95 15.24 -17.64
CA ASN A 205 21.59 13.92 -17.64
C ASN A 205 21.74 13.36 -19.06
N LYS A 206 20.72 13.53 -19.92
CA LYS A 206 20.81 13.13 -21.34
C LYS A 206 21.93 13.89 -22.07
N LYS A 207 22.06 15.21 -21.84
CA LYS A 207 23.14 16.03 -22.43
C LYS A 207 24.52 15.58 -21.93
N VAL A 208 24.69 15.39 -20.62
CA VAL A 208 25.94 14.92 -20.02
C VAL A 208 26.35 13.56 -20.59
N LEU A 209 25.41 12.61 -20.72
CA LEU A 209 25.68 11.31 -21.32
C LEU A 209 26.06 11.42 -22.81
N SER A 210 25.42 12.31 -23.56
CA SER A 210 25.75 12.58 -24.97
C SER A 210 27.17 13.11 -25.11
N GLN A 211 27.52 14.15 -24.34
CA GLN A 211 28.86 14.75 -24.32
C GLN A 211 29.91 13.69 -23.94
N LYS A 212 29.65 12.88 -22.92
CA LYS A 212 30.57 11.78 -22.54
C LYS A 212 30.81 10.78 -23.68
N LYS A 213 29.78 10.45 -24.48
CA LYS A 213 29.91 9.57 -25.65
C LYS A 213 30.65 10.25 -26.81
N GLU A 214 30.48 11.55 -26.98
CA GLU A 214 31.21 12.35 -27.96
C GLU A 214 32.69 12.45 -27.63
N PHE A 215 33.05 12.79 -26.39
CA PHE A 215 34.44 12.78 -25.92
C PHE A 215 35.13 11.42 -26.10
N ARG A 216 34.39 10.31 -25.96
CA ARG A 216 34.92 8.97 -26.24
C ARG A 216 35.23 8.73 -27.73
N ARG A 217 34.42 9.30 -28.63
CA ARG A 217 34.60 9.18 -30.09
C ARG A 217 35.69 10.12 -30.62
N ASN A 218 35.84 11.30 -30.01
CA ASN A 218 36.80 12.30 -30.45
C ASN A 218 38.25 12.04 -29.98
N ARG A 219 38.47 11.03 -29.13
CA ARG A 219 39.82 10.63 -28.67
C ARG A 219 40.56 9.70 -29.65
N THR A 220 40.02 9.49 -30.85
CA THR A 220 40.63 8.70 -31.92
C THR A 220 40.92 9.60 -33.12
N SER A 221 41.94 10.46 -33.01
CA SER A 221 42.80 10.77 -34.15
C SER A 221 44.20 10.31 -33.77
N TRP A 222 44.57 9.13 -34.27
CA TRP A 222 45.95 8.66 -34.31
C TRP A 222 46.44 8.88 -35.74
N ASP A 223 46.69 10.14 -36.07
CA ASP A 223 47.47 10.60 -37.22
C ASP A 223 48.38 11.73 -36.71
#